data_AF-A0A972EY35-F1
#
_entry.id   AF-A0A972EY35-F1
#
_cell.length_a   1.000
_cell.length_b   1.000
_cell.length_c   1.000
_cell.angle_alpha   90.00
_cell.angle_beta   90.00
_cell.angle_gamma   90.00
#
_symmetry.space_group_name_H-M   'P 1'
#
loop_
_entity.id
_entity.type
_entity.pdbx_description
1 polymer ?
#
loop_
_entity_poly.entity_id
_entity_poly.type
_entity_poly.pdbx_seq_one_letter_code
_entity_poly.pdbx_strand_id
1 'polypeptide(L)'
;MVLEGYQYAWLVFLFIALFFAVRIIVGVWAGRKVQDNTDYVVAGRRLPIHMAAASIMATWFAAETLMGASETAYDYGFSGVIFDPFGASVC
;
A
#
# COMPACT_ATOMS: atom_id res chain seq x y z
N MET A 1 16.99 -11.65 -20.41
CA MET A 1 16.47 -11.82 -21.79
C MET A 1 15.05 -12.38 -21.80
N VAL A 2 14.09 -11.73 -21.11
CA VAL A 2 12.65 -12.10 -21.15
C VAL A 2 11.78 -10.95 -21.72
N LEU A 3 12.38 -9.78 -21.97
CA LEU A 3 11.68 -8.55 -22.38
C LEU A 3 11.79 -8.25 -23.88
N GLU A 4 12.55 -9.04 -24.65
CA GLU A 4 12.80 -8.76 -26.09
C GLU A 4 11.60 -9.06 -27.02
N GLY A 5 10.48 -9.55 -26.48
CA GLY A 5 9.23 -9.78 -27.22
C GLY A 5 8.03 -8.90 -26.81
N TYR A 6 8.18 -7.99 -25.84
CA TYR A 6 7.07 -7.20 -25.31
C TYR A 6 7.07 -5.77 -25.84
N GLN A 7 6.30 -5.51 -26.92
CA GLN A 7 6.10 -4.16 -27.45
C GLN A 7 5.53 -3.15 -26.42
N TYR A 8 4.90 -3.63 -25.34
CA TYR A 8 4.30 -2.80 -24.29
C TYR A 8 5.18 -2.65 -23.04
N ALA A 9 6.41 -3.17 -23.03
CA ALA A 9 7.32 -3.05 -21.88
C ALA A 9 7.54 -1.59 -21.46
N TRP A 10 7.56 -0.66 -22.44
CA TRP A 10 7.69 0.77 -22.17
C TRP A 10 6.52 1.33 -21.35
N LEU A 11 5.28 0.84 -21.56
CA LEU A 11 4.12 1.26 -20.77
C LEU A 11 4.28 0.86 -19.32
N VAL A 12 4.77 -0.36 -19.06
CA VAL A 12 4.99 -0.86 -17.69
C VAL A 12 6.01 0.03 -16.98
N PHE A 13 7.14 0.34 -17.62
CA PHE A 13 8.13 1.24 -17.05
C PHE A 13 7.58 2.65 -16.81
N LEU A 14 6.73 3.17 -17.71
CA LEU A 14 6.07 4.45 -17.52
C LEU A 14 5.16 4.45 -16.30
N PHE A 15 4.32 3.43 -16.13
CA PHE A 15 3.42 3.32 -14.97
C PHE A 15 4.19 3.19 -13.66
N ILE A 16 5.26 2.40 -13.63
CA ILE A 16 6.13 2.27 -12.44
C ILE A 16 6.77 3.62 -12.11
N ALA A 17 7.38 4.28 -13.10
CA ALA A 17 8.01 5.58 -12.91
C ALA A 17 7.01 6.65 -12.45
N LEU A 18 5.81 6.67 -13.03
CA LEU A 18 4.73 7.57 -12.64
C LEU A 18 4.27 7.32 -11.20
N PHE A 19 4.09 6.06 -10.80
CA PHE A 19 3.71 5.70 -9.43
C PHE A 19 4.72 6.20 -8.40
N PHE A 20 6.01 5.96 -8.65
CA PHE A 20 7.07 6.47 -7.77
C PHE A 20 7.14 8.00 -7.77
N ALA A 21 7.00 8.64 -8.91
CA ALA A 21 6.99 10.11 -9.01
C ALA A 21 5.86 10.71 -8.16
N VAL A 22 4.64 10.17 -8.26
CA VAL A 22 3.49 10.63 -7.45
C VAL A 22 3.76 10.44 -5.96
N ARG A 23 4.27 9.27 -5.55
CA ARG A 23 4.60 8.98 -4.14
C ARG A 23 5.63 9.97 -3.58
N ILE A 24 6.68 10.26 -4.35
CA ILE A 24 7.72 11.22 -3.96
C ILE A 24 7.16 12.64 -3.86
N ILE A 25 6.36 13.08 -4.84
CA ILE A 25 5.74 14.41 -4.82
C ILE A 25 4.86 14.59 -3.57
N VAL A 26 4.03 13.60 -3.26
CA VAL A 26 3.17 13.62 -2.05
C VAL A 26 4.03 13.65 -0.79
N GLY A 27 5.11 12.85 -0.73
CA GLY A 27 6.04 12.83 0.40
C GLY A 27 6.74 14.17 0.62
N VAL A 28 7.27 14.80 -0.43
CA VAL A 28 7.91 16.11 -0.35
C VAL A 28 6.92 17.20 0.05
N TRP A 29 5.70 17.16 -0.50
CA TRP A 29 4.65 18.12 -0.15
C TRP A 29 4.22 17.99 1.31
N ALA A 30 4.01 16.76 1.79
CA ALA A 30 3.68 16.49 3.19
C ALA A 30 4.84 16.87 4.13
N GLY A 31 6.08 16.60 3.73
CA GLY A 31 7.28 16.94 4.51
C GLY A 31 7.46 18.44 4.71
N ARG A 32 7.07 19.28 3.73
CA ARG A 32 7.07 20.74 3.87
C ARG A 32 6.11 21.27 4.94
N LYS A 33 5.14 20.47 5.37
CA LYS A 33 4.13 20.85 6.37
C LYS A 33 4.56 20.52 7.80
N VAL A 34 5.65 19.77 7.98
CA VAL A 34 6.17 19.39 9.30
C VAL A 34 7.13 20.46 9.80
N GLN A 35 6.83 21.08 10.95
CA GLN A 35 7.64 22.14 11.54
C GLN A 35 8.31 21.74 12.86
N ASP A 36 7.78 20.73 13.56
CA ASP A 36 8.22 20.33 14.89
C ASP A 36 8.30 18.80 15.01
N ASN A 37 9.10 18.29 15.96
CA ASN A 37 9.26 16.84 16.20
C ASN A 37 7.93 16.18 16.58
N THR A 38 7.10 16.91 17.33
CA THR A 38 5.76 16.45 17.72
C THR A 38 4.83 16.32 16.50
N ASP A 39 4.97 17.20 15.52
CA ASP A 39 4.23 17.11 14.26
C ASP A 39 4.75 15.99 13.36
N TYR A 40 6.01 15.60 13.49
CA TYR A 40 6.56 14.44 12.76
C TYR A 40 6.10 13.10 13.35
N VAL A 41 6.13 12.95 14.68
CA VAL A 41 5.86 11.66 15.35
C VAL A 41 4.37 11.37 15.49
N VAL A 42 3.55 12.38 15.82
CA VAL A 42 2.10 12.18 16.08
C VAL A 42 1.21 13.02 15.16
N ALA A 43 1.76 13.60 14.08
CA ALA A 43 1.02 14.47 13.15
C ALA A 43 0.24 15.60 13.86
N GLY A 44 0.76 16.06 15.00
CA GLY A 44 0.15 17.10 15.82
C GLY A 44 -1.15 16.71 16.52
N ARG A 45 -1.50 15.40 16.60
CA ARG A 45 -2.75 14.88 17.20
C ARG A 45 -4.03 15.43 16.57
N ARG A 46 -3.95 15.92 15.33
CA ARG A 46 -5.06 16.55 14.58
C ARG A 46 -5.67 15.63 13.52
N LEU A 47 -5.10 14.43 13.33
CA LEU A 47 -5.53 13.51 12.28
C LEU A 47 -6.92 12.93 12.60
N PRO A 48 -7.88 13.00 11.66
CA PRO A 48 -9.18 12.37 11.83
C PRO A 48 -9.04 10.85 11.86
N ILE A 49 -9.91 10.19 12.65
CA ILE A 49 -9.85 8.74 12.90
C ILE A 49 -9.87 7.91 11.60
N HIS A 50 -10.59 8.38 10.57
CA HIS A 50 -10.69 7.68 9.29
C HIS A 50 -9.35 7.61 8.53
N MET A 51 -8.53 8.66 8.62
CA MET A 51 -7.20 8.67 8.00
C MET A 51 -6.21 7.81 8.79
N ALA A 52 -6.32 7.79 10.11
CA ALA A 52 -5.52 6.92 10.97
C ALA A 52 -5.84 5.44 10.70
N ALA A 53 -7.12 5.07 10.64
CA ALA A 53 -7.56 3.72 10.32
C ALA A 53 -7.06 3.28 8.93
N ALA A 54 -7.19 4.15 7.92
CA ALA A 54 -6.68 3.86 6.57
C ALA A 54 -5.15 3.63 6.56
N SER A 55 -4.39 4.41 7.33
CA SER A 55 -2.93 4.25 7.44
C SER A 55 -2.53 2.95 8.14
N ILE A 56 -3.27 2.54 9.17
CA ILE A 56 -3.04 1.28 9.88
C ILE A 56 -3.31 0.12 8.94
N MET A 57 -4.45 0.14 8.24
CA MET A 57 -4.79 -0.88 7.24
C MET A 57 -3.74 -0.94 6.13
N ALA A 58 -3.31 0.21 5.61
CA ALA A 58 -2.26 0.27 4.59
C ALA A 58 -0.90 -0.29 5.07
N THR A 59 -0.63 -0.30 6.38
CA THR A 59 0.60 -0.89 6.95
C THR A 59 0.45 -2.40 7.11
N TRP A 60 -0.76 -2.89 7.36
CA TRP A 60 -1.05 -4.30 7.56
C TRP A 60 -1.17 -5.06 6.23
N PHE A 61 -1.76 -4.44 5.20
CA PHE A 61 -1.83 -5.00 3.84
C PHE A 61 -0.54 -4.73 3.07
N ALA A 62 0.48 -5.53 3.36
CA ALA A 62 1.73 -5.56 2.61
C ALA A 62 1.60 -6.41 1.32
N ALA A 63 2.50 -6.20 0.36
CA ALA A 63 2.48 -6.94 -0.90
C ALA A 63 2.62 -8.46 -0.69
N GLU A 64 3.34 -8.88 0.35
CA GLU A 64 3.53 -10.28 0.71
C GLU A 64 2.22 -10.99 1.09
N THR A 65 1.38 -10.35 1.92
CA THR A 65 0.12 -10.95 2.40
C THR A 65 -0.86 -11.05 1.26
N LEU A 66 -0.91 -10.04 0.37
CA LEU A 66 -1.73 -10.09 -0.83
C LEU A 66 -1.35 -11.26 -1.76
N MET A 67 -0.05 -11.55 -1.91
CA MET A 67 0.40 -12.68 -2.71
C MET A 67 0.04 -14.02 -2.04
N GLY A 68 0.29 -14.17 -0.74
CA GLY A 68 -0.05 -15.40 0.01
C GLY A 68 -1.57 -15.65 0.11
N ALA A 69 -2.37 -14.60 0.24
CA ALA A 69 -3.82 -14.66 0.20
C ALA A 69 -4.31 -15.13 -1.18
N SER A 70 -3.68 -14.67 -2.26
CA SER A 70 -4.04 -15.09 -3.62
C SER A 70 -3.68 -16.56 -3.92
N GLU A 71 -2.58 -17.06 -3.35
CA GLU A 71 -2.18 -18.46 -3.44
C GLU A 71 -3.11 -19.38 -2.64
N THR A 72 -3.41 -19.02 -1.39
CA THR A 72 -4.36 -19.77 -0.56
C THR A 72 -5.79 -19.73 -1.11
N ALA A 73 -6.18 -18.65 -1.80
CA ALA A 73 -7.42 -18.57 -2.56
C ALA A 73 -7.47 -19.56 -3.73
N TYR A 74 -6.34 -19.73 -4.41
CA TYR A 74 -6.22 -20.65 -5.54
C TYR A 74 -6.35 -22.11 -5.09
N ASP A 75 -5.71 -22.46 -3.96
CA ASP A 75 -5.67 -23.85 -3.48
C ASP A 75 -6.92 -24.26 -2.66
N TYR A 76 -7.41 -23.39 -1.79
CA TYR A 76 -8.47 -23.71 -0.82
C TYR A 76 -9.81 -23.01 -1.09
N GLY A 77 -9.88 -22.24 -2.17
CA GLY A 77 -11.08 -21.48 -2.55
C GLY A 77 -11.50 -20.46 -1.48
N PHE A 78 -12.78 -20.10 -1.47
CA PHE A 78 -13.32 -19.05 -0.57
C PHE A 78 -13.16 -19.37 0.92
N SER A 79 -13.00 -20.66 1.28
CA SER A 79 -12.80 -21.09 2.68
C SER A 79 -11.39 -20.84 3.19
N GLY A 80 -10.37 -20.77 2.32
CA GLY A 80 -8.99 -20.46 2.70
C GLY A 80 -8.75 -18.97 2.93
N VAL A 81 -9.45 -18.12 2.18
CA VAL A 81 -9.31 -16.65 2.24
C VAL A 81 -10.12 -16.04 3.37
N ILE A 82 -10.97 -16.80 4.06
CA ILE A 82 -11.92 -16.24 5.03
C ILE A 82 -11.22 -15.48 6.18
N PHE A 83 -9.96 -15.83 6.48
CA PHE A 83 -9.16 -15.13 7.49
C PHE A 83 -8.64 -13.76 7.04
N ASP A 84 -8.41 -13.52 5.75
CA ASP A 84 -7.77 -12.30 5.23
C ASP A 84 -8.69 -11.05 5.28
N PRO A 85 -10.00 -11.13 4.99
CA PRO A 85 -10.93 -10.02 5.17
C PRO A 85 -11.69 -10.07 6.52
N PHE A 86 -12.05 -11.25 7.03
CA PHE A 86 -12.87 -11.36 8.26
C PHE A 86 -12.02 -11.52 9.54
N GLY A 87 -10.86 -12.16 9.48
CA GLY A 87 -9.94 -12.23 10.63
C GLY A 87 -9.31 -10.88 10.94
N ALA A 88 -8.93 -10.14 9.90
CA ALA A 88 -8.35 -8.79 9.99
C ALA A 88 -9.31 -7.71 10.51
N SER A 89 -10.62 -7.85 10.24
CA SER A 89 -11.65 -6.87 10.59
C SER A 89 -12.29 -7.10 11.97
N VAL A 90 -12.04 -8.25 12.59
CA VAL A 90 -12.61 -8.64 13.91
C VAL A 90 -11.65 -8.32 15.08
N CYS A 91 -10.46 -7.80 14.79
CA CYS A 91 -9.44 -7.41 15.77
C CYS A 91 -9.39 -5.89 16.00
#